data_AF-A0A250L0Z9-F1
#
_entry.id   AF-A0A250L0Z9-F1
#
_cell.length_a   1.000
_cell.length_b   1.000
_cell.length_c   1.000
_cell.angle_alpha   90.00
_cell.angle_beta   90.00
_cell.angle_gamma   90.00
#
_symmetry.space_group_name_H-M   'P 1'
#
loop_
_entity.id
_entity.type
_entity.pdbx_description
1 polymer ?
#
loop_
_entity_poly.entity_id
_entity_poly.type
_entity_poly.pdbx_seq_one_letter_code
_entity_poly.pdbx_strand_id
1 'polypeptide(L)' 'MNTVRQIIDAAPETVPVPSEFRHKRVEITFRPLEEGPVEKDGHGWPVGFFEATAGAWEGDPLTREHWET' A
#
# COMPACT_ATOMS: atom_id res chain seq x y z
N MET A 1 23.21 -10.14 4.78
CA MET A 1 22.98 -8.87 5.49
C MET A 1 21.96 -9.17 6.57
N ASN A 2 22.29 -9.01 7.85
CA ASN A 2 21.32 -9.27 8.93
C ASN A 2 20.33 -8.12 8.98
N THR A 3 19.07 -8.38 8.64
CA THR A 3 18.00 -7.38 8.65
C THR A 3 17.07 -7.70 9.81
N VAL A 4 16.95 -6.78 10.76
CA VAL A 4 15.96 -6.86 11.83
C VAL A 4 14.71 -6.10 11.38
N ARG A 5 13.58 -6.80 11.25
CA ARG A 5 12.27 -6.18 10.97
C ARG A 5 11.43 -6.23 12.24
N GLN A 6 10.94 -5.07 12.66
CA GLN A 6 10.00 -4.93 13.77
C GLN A 6 8.72 -4.26 13.26
N ILE A 7 7.58 -4.82 13.66
CA ILE A 7 6.26 -4.20 13.46
C ILE A 7 5.83 -3.66 14.82
N ILE A 8 5.42 -2.40 14.86
CA ILE A 8 4.98 -1.71 16.08
C ILE A 8 3.68 -0.98 15.72
N ASP A 9 2.62 -1.21 16.48
CA ASP A 9 1.28 -0.67 16.19
C ASP A 9 1.21 0.86 16.37
N ALA A 10 2.09 1.42 17.21
CA ALA A 10 2.27 2.86 17.36
C ALA A 10 3.78 3.17 17.34
N ALA A 11 4.22 3.91 16.34
CA ALA A 11 5.63 4.29 16.22
C ALA A 11 6.06 5.08 17.47
N PRO A 12 7.10 4.65 18.19
CA PRO A 12 7.56 5.36 19.38
C PRO A 12 8.33 6.64 18.98
N GLU A 13 8.33 7.63 19.87
CA GLU A 13 9.15 8.86 19.73
C GLU A 13 10.66 8.56 19.65
N THR A 14 11.08 7.41 20.16
CA THR A 14 12.49 6.98 20.14
C THR A 14 12.59 5.53 19.69
N VAL A 15 13.54 5.24 18.79
CA VAL A 15 13.83 3.89 18.32
C VAL A 15 15.08 3.37 19.02
N PRO A 16 14.99 2.36 19.91
CA PRO A 16 16.15 1.82 20.59
C PRO A 16 17.04 1.05 19.61
N VAL A 17 18.33 1.41 19.54
CA VAL A 17 19.30 0.73 18.67
C VAL A 17 19.86 -0.50 19.37
N PRO A 18 19.71 -1.72 18.80
CA PRO A 18 20.30 -2.94 19.36
C PRO A 18 21.83 -2.83 19.47
N SER A 19 22.41 -3.49 20.48
CA SER A 19 23.84 -3.39 20.79
C SER A 19 24.74 -3.78 19.61
N GLU A 20 24.33 -4.76 18.82
CA GLU A 20 25.05 -5.24 17.62
C GLU A 20 25.19 -4.19 16.49
N PHE A 21 24.37 -3.12 16.52
CA PHE A 21 24.37 -2.04 15.53
C PHE A 21 24.98 -0.73 16.05
N ARG A 22 25.37 -0.65 17.33
CA ARG A 22 26.01 0.55 17.89
C ARG A 22 27.33 0.86 17.15
N HIS A 23 27.59 2.14 16.92
CA HIS A 23 28.78 2.66 16.21
C HIS A 23 28.94 2.18 14.77
N LYS A 24 27.90 1.60 14.16
CA LYS A 24 27.87 1.21 12.74
C LYS A 24 27.00 2.17 11.95
N ARG A 25 27.29 2.33 10.66
CA ARG A 25 26.39 3.02 9.73
C ARG A 25 25.15 2.14 9.54
N VAL A 26 23.98 2.70 9.81
CA VAL A 26 22.69 2.03 9.68
C VAL A 26 21.71 2.89 8.87
N GLU A 27 20.80 2.24 8.18
CA GLU A 27 19.62 2.85 7.55
C GLU A 27 18.40 2.50 8.40
N ILE A 28 17.58 3.51 8.75
CA ILE A 28 16.33 3.33 9.47
C ILE A 28 15.20 3.74 8.52
N THR A 29 14.32 2.81 8.20
CA THR A 29 13.20 3.04 7.30
C THR A 29 11.89 3.03 8.07
N PHE A 30 11.17 4.16 8.07
CA PHE A 30 9.81 4.25 8.59
C PHE A 30 8.83 3.98 7.45
N ARG A 31 7.99 2.96 7.62
CA ARG A 31 6.94 2.64 6.66
C ARG A 31 5.61 2.54 7.43
N PRO A 32 4.62 3.39 7.14
CA PRO A 32 3.28 3.16 7.65
C PRO A 32 2.75 1.84 7.08
N LEU A 33 2.17 1.00 7.93
CA LEU A 33 1.54 -0.25 7.50
C LEU A 33 0.07 -0.06 7.17
N GLU A 34 -0.53 1.03 7.65
CA GLU A 34 -1.87 1.46 7.26
C GLU A 34 -1.77 2.26 5.95
N GLU A 35 -2.72 2.02 5.05
CA GLU A 35 -2.93 2.91 3.92
C GLU A 35 -3.41 4.26 4.45
N GLY A 36 -2.73 5.34 4.03
CA GLY A 36 -3.12 6.69 4.39
C GLY A 36 -4.54 7.02 3.92
N PRO A 37 -5.12 8.15 4.35
CA PRO A 37 -6.42 8.57 3.87
C PRO A 37 -6.42 8.62 2.35
N VAL A 38 -7.22 7.74 1.74
CA VAL A 38 -7.38 7.68 0.30
C VAL A 38 -8.27 8.85 -0.10
N GLU A 39 -7.74 9.77 -0.91
CA GLU A 39 -8.52 10.88 -1.46
C GLU A 39 -9.67 10.31 -2.29
N LYS A 40 -10.89 10.77 -1.99
CA LYS A 40 -12.11 10.28 -2.63
C LYS A 40 -12.71 11.36 -3.53
N ASP A 41 -13.22 10.95 -4.68
CA ASP A 41 -13.99 11.81 -5.57
C ASP A 41 -15.38 12.16 -4.98
N GLY A 42 -16.16 12.96 -5.71
CA GLY A 42 -17.52 13.35 -5.31
C GLY A 42 -18.52 12.19 -5.21
N HIS A 43 -18.13 10.98 -5.61
CA HIS A 43 -18.92 9.75 -5.53
C HIS A 43 -18.38 8.78 -4.47
N GLY A 44 -17.31 9.13 -3.76
CA GLY A 44 -16.71 8.33 -2.69
C GLY A 44 -15.68 7.29 -3.15
N TRP A 45 -15.28 7.31 -4.43
CA TRP A 45 -14.27 6.40 -4.98
C TRP A 45 -12.85 6.97 -4.81
N PRO A 46 -11.82 6.13 -4.60
CA PRO A 46 -10.44 6.59 -4.64
C PRO A 46 -10.12 7.31 -5.96
N VAL A 47 -9.57 8.51 -5.87
CA VAL A 47 -9.09 9.25 -7.05
C VAL A 47 -8.06 8.39 -7.80
N GLY A 48 -8.23 8.23 -9.10
CA GLY A 48 -7.33 7.41 -9.94
C GLY A 48 -7.62 5.91 -9.95
N PHE A 49 -8.63 5.44 -9.21
CA PHE A 49 -8.99 4.01 -9.15
C PHE A 49 -9.37 3.46 -10.52
N PHE A 50 -10.26 4.14 -11.24
CA PHE A 50 -10.77 3.66 -12.51
C PHE A 50 -9.66 3.65 -13.58
N GLU A 51 -8.84 4.68 -13.62
CA GLU A 51 -7.66 4.78 -14.49
C GLU A 51 -6.67 3.64 -14.22
N ALA A 52 -6.43 3.31 -12.95
CA ALA A 52 -5.56 2.20 -12.56
C ALA A 52 -6.13 0.82 -12.96
N THR A 53 -7.45 0.69 -13.04
CA THR A 53 -8.12 -0.55 -13.46
C THR A 53 -8.39 -0.63 -14.97
N ALA A 54 -8.10 0.43 -15.73
CA ALA A 54 -8.33 0.47 -17.16
C ALA A 54 -7.48 -0.62 -17.86
N GLY A 55 -8.14 -1.58 -18.51
CA GLY A 55 -7.47 -2.69 -19.20
C GLY A 55 -6.97 -3.80 -18.27
N ALA A 56 -7.26 -3.75 -16.97
CA ALA A 56 -6.90 -4.79 -16.00
C ALA A 56 -7.91 -5.96 -15.96
N TRP A 57 -8.82 -6.04 -16.94
CA TRP A 57 -9.80 -7.12 -17.03
C TRP A 57 -9.13 -8.40 -17.54
N GLU A 58 -9.06 -9.43 -16.69
CA GLU A 58 -8.44 -10.72 -17.00
C GLU A 58 -9.43 -11.74 -17.62
N GLY A 59 -10.72 -11.43 -17.66
CA GLY A 59 -11.77 -12.31 -18.19
C GLY A 59 -12.09 -12.11 -19.66
N ASP A 60 -13.07 -12.87 -20.17
CA ASP A 60 -13.66 -12.62 -21.48
C ASP A 60 -14.33 -11.23 -21.51
N PRO A 61 -14.28 -10.50 -22.63
CA PRO A 61 -14.95 -9.22 -22.76
C PRO A 61 -16.42 -9.30 -22.35
N LEU A 62 -16.88 -8.34 -21.55
CA LEU A 62 -18.30 -8.21 -21.22
C LEU A 62 -19.07 -7.99 -22.53
N THR A 63 -19.83 -9.00 -22.95
CA THR A 63 -20.72 -8.93 -24.10
C THR A 63 -22.13 -8.60 -23.61
N ARG A 64 -22.86 -7.79 -24.38
CA ARG A 64 -24.29 -7.56 -24.12
C ARG A 64 -25.06 -8.71 -24.73
N GLU A 65 -25.93 -9.36 -23.97
CA GLU A 65 -26.84 -10.34 -24.54
C GLU A 65 -27.75 -9.66 -25.57
N HIS A 66 -27.72 -10.19 -26.80
CA HIS A 66 -28.69 -9.83 -27.82
C HIS A 66 -30.02 -10.48 -27.40
N TRP A 67 -30.93 -9.66 -26.89
CA TRP A 67 -32.32 -10.08 -26.79
C TRP A 67 -32.88 -10.08 -28.22
N GLU A 68 -33.12 -11.26 -28.78
CA GLU A 68 -33.88 -11.38 -30.02
C GLU A 68 -35.36 -11.05 -29.71
N THR A 69 -35.96 -10.16 -30.51
CA THR A 69 -37.36 -9.73 -30.41
C THR A 69 -38.29 -10.68 -31.15
#